data_AF-A0AAE0KYH8-F1
#
_entry.id   AF-A0AAE0KYH8-F1
#
_cell.length_a   1.000
_cell.length_b   1.000
_cell.length_c   1.000
_cell.angle_alpha   90.00
_cell.angle_beta   90.00
_cell.angle_gamma   90.00
#
_symmetry.space_group_name_H-M   'P 1'
#
loop_
_entity.id
_entity.type
_entity.pdbx_description
1 polymer ?
#
loop_
_entity_poly.entity_id
_entity_poly.type
_entity_poly.pdbx_seq_one_letter_code
_entity_poly.pdbx_strand_id
1 'polypeptide(L)'
;MRRRWASGVLQWAREHGCPWDASTCHGAAGGGHLEVLQWAREHGCPRDARTCAFAAGGGHLEVLQWAREHGCPWDASTCHGAAGGGHLEVLQWAREHGCPRDART
;
A
#
# COMPACT_ATOMS: atom_id res chain seq x y z
N MET A 1 17.03 1.09 15.57
CA MET A 1 17.59 2.42 15.24
C MET A 1 16.76 2.99 14.08
N ARG A 2 15.83 3.91 14.35
CA ARG A 2 14.93 4.47 13.32
C ARG A 2 15.64 5.57 12.55
N ARG A 3 15.65 5.46 11.21
CA ARG A 3 16.35 6.36 10.28
C ARG A 3 15.78 7.78 10.38
N ARG A 4 16.49 8.66 11.09
CA ARG A 4 16.07 10.03 11.45
C ARG A 4 15.97 11.01 10.27
N TRP A 5 16.34 10.58 9.05
CA TRP A 5 16.58 11.47 7.91
C TRP A 5 15.42 11.51 6.91
N ALA A 6 14.75 10.36 6.67
CA ALA A 6 13.54 10.32 5.84
C ALA A 6 12.42 11.17 6.46
N SER A 7 12.34 11.20 7.80
CA SER A 7 11.34 11.97 8.54
C SER A 7 11.39 13.48 8.28
N GLY A 8 12.56 14.06 7.95
CA GLY A 8 12.69 15.51 7.76
C GLY A 8 11.98 16.01 6.49
N VAL A 9 12.12 15.30 5.37
CA VAL A 9 11.45 15.66 4.11
C VAL A 9 9.93 15.46 4.22
N LEU A 10 9.50 14.36 4.85
CA LEU A 10 8.07 14.05 5.02
C LEU A 10 7.40 15.04 5.99
N GLN A 11 8.09 15.43 7.07
CA GLN A 11 7.62 16.45 8.01
C GLN A 11 7.53 17.83 7.35
N TRP A 12 8.58 18.23 6.60
CA TRP A 12 8.59 19.50 5.87
C TRP A 12 7.42 19.59 4.88
N ALA A 13 7.16 18.54 4.11
CA ALA A 13 6.06 18.52 3.14
C ALA A 13 4.67 18.61 3.81
N ARG A 14 4.51 18.04 5.02
CA ARG A 14 3.27 18.18 5.80
C ARG A 14 3.08 19.59 6.35
N GLU A 15 4.13 20.22 6.86
CA GLU A 15 4.10 21.60 7.35
C GLU A 15 3.77 22.60 6.24
N HIS A 16 4.12 22.28 4.98
CA HIS A 16 3.81 23.09 3.80
C HIS A 16 2.45 22.76 3.17
N GLY A 17 1.59 22.04 3.88
CA GLY A 17 0.18 21.87 3.51
C GLY A 17 -0.08 20.84 2.41
N CYS A 18 0.87 19.96 2.07
CA CYS A 18 0.53 18.81 1.23
C CYS A 18 -0.50 17.95 1.97
N PRO A 19 -1.67 17.66 1.40
CA PRO A 19 -2.63 16.76 2.02
C PRO A 19 -2.07 15.34 1.98
N TRP A 20 -1.79 14.79 3.16
CA TRP A 20 -1.40 13.38 3.35
C TRP A 20 -2.65 12.55 3.59
N ASP A 21 -3.51 12.50 2.57
CA ASP A 21 -4.77 11.78 2.62
C ASP A 21 -4.63 10.36 2.04
N ALA A 22 -5.77 9.66 1.89
CA ALA A 22 -5.79 8.32 1.34
C ALA A 22 -5.08 8.20 -0.02
N SER A 23 -5.15 9.25 -0.85
CA SER A 23 -4.56 9.30 -2.19
C SER A 23 -3.05 9.27 -2.16
N THR A 24 -2.42 9.92 -1.16
CA THR A 24 -0.97 9.85 -0.95
C THR A 24 -0.54 8.42 -0.62
N CYS A 25 -1.31 7.73 0.23
CA CYS A 25 -1.06 6.34 0.57
C CYS A 25 -1.25 5.42 -0.65
N HIS A 26 -2.24 5.68 -1.51
CA HIS A 26 -2.44 4.93 -2.75
C HIS A 26 -1.28 5.11 -3.72
N GLY A 27 -0.83 6.35 -3.94
CA GLY A 27 0.32 6.65 -4.78
C GLY A 27 1.61 6.04 -4.26
N ALA A 28 1.88 6.15 -2.96
CA ALA A 28 3.02 5.52 -2.32
C ALA A 28 2.98 3.99 -2.44
N ALA A 29 1.80 3.38 -2.32
CA ALA A 29 1.62 1.96 -2.52
C ALA A 29 1.88 1.52 -3.96
N GLY A 30 1.30 2.22 -4.93
CA GLY A 30 1.50 1.95 -6.35
C GLY A 30 2.91 2.25 -6.86
N GLY A 31 3.67 3.07 -6.15
CA GLY A 31 5.09 3.35 -6.45
C GLY A 31 6.10 2.58 -5.59
N GLY A 32 5.65 1.71 -4.68
CA GLY A 32 6.54 0.85 -3.90
C GLY A 32 7.24 1.56 -2.73
N HIS A 33 6.76 2.74 -2.33
CA HIS A 33 7.40 3.58 -1.32
C HIS A 33 6.98 3.19 0.11
N LEU A 34 7.52 2.06 0.59
CA LEU A 34 7.19 1.51 1.91
C LEU A 34 7.46 2.48 3.07
N GLU A 35 8.59 3.21 3.04
CA GLU A 35 8.93 4.19 4.10
C GLU A 35 7.89 5.31 4.21
N VAL A 36 7.34 5.75 3.07
CA VAL A 36 6.28 6.77 3.01
C VAL A 36 4.98 6.23 3.59
N LEU A 37 4.64 4.97 3.30
CA LEU A 37 3.46 4.31 3.86
C LEU A 37 3.56 4.08 5.38
N GLN A 38 4.73 3.67 5.87
CA GLN A 38 4.99 3.52 7.31
C GLN A 38 4.79 4.85 8.03
N TRP A 39 5.39 5.92 7.51
CA TRP A 39 5.25 7.25 8.07
C TRP A 39 3.79 7.74 8.00
N ALA A 40 3.12 7.60 6.86
CA ALA A 40 1.73 8.03 6.70
C ALA A 40 0.78 7.28 7.64
N ARG A 41 1.03 5.99 7.91
CA ARG A 41 0.27 5.19 8.88
C ARG A 41 0.40 5.73 10.30
N GLU A 42 1.60 6.10 10.73
CA GLU A 42 1.84 6.70 12.06
C GLU A 42 1.11 8.05 12.21
N HIS A 43 0.81 8.71 11.10
CA HIS A 43 0.19 10.03 11.08
C HIS A 43 -1.30 10.03 10.69
N GLY A 44 -1.97 8.88 10.82
CA GLY A 44 -3.42 8.77 10.73
C GLY A 44 -3.97 8.45 9.33
N CYS A 45 -3.14 8.04 8.37
CA CYS A 45 -3.66 7.58 7.08
C CYS A 45 -4.65 6.41 7.28
N PRO A 46 -5.81 6.40 6.60
CA PRO A 46 -6.80 5.33 6.74
C PRO A 46 -6.28 3.97 6.25
N ARG A 47 -6.86 2.89 6.79
CA ARG A 47 -6.65 1.52 6.29
C ARG A 47 -7.70 1.28 5.21
N ASP A 48 -7.27 1.21 3.96
CA ASP A 48 -8.15 1.08 2.80
C ASP A 48 -7.69 -0.08 1.92
N ALA A 49 -8.65 -0.81 1.34
CA ALA A 49 -8.41 -1.90 0.41
C ALA A 49 -7.71 -1.44 -0.86
N ARG A 50 -7.92 -0.18 -1.24
CA ARG A 50 -7.23 0.43 -2.38
C ARG A 50 -5.71 0.44 -2.20
N THR A 51 -5.19 0.60 -0.98
CA THR A 51 -3.73 0.55 -0.74
C THR A 51 -3.13 -0.79 -1.18
N CYS A 52 -3.80 -1.90 -0.87
CA CYS A 52 -3.39 -3.24 -1.32
C CYS A 52 -3.54 -3.37 -2.85
N ALA A 53 -4.62 -2.85 -3.43
CA ALA A 53 -4.85 -2.90 -4.87
C ALA A 53 -3.80 -2.13 -5.68
N PHE A 54 -3.40 -0.94 -5.24
CA PHE A 54 -2.35 -0.16 -5.88
C PHE A 54 -0.97 -0.81 -5.73
N ALA A 55 -0.63 -1.31 -4.53
CA ALA A 55 0.61 -2.07 -4.34
C ALA A 55 0.67 -3.29 -5.27
N ALA A 56 -0.45 -4.00 -5.40
CA ALA A 56 -0.56 -5.15 -6.28
C ALA A 56 -0.46 -4.79 -7.76
N GLY A 57 -1.14 -3.71 -8.18
CA GLY A 57 -1.08 -3.19 -9.54
C GLY A 57 0.28 -2.64 -9.95
N GLY A 58 1.10 -2.18 -8.99
CA GLY A 58 2.49 -1.77 -9.21
C GLY A 58 3.52 -2.90 -9.06
N GLY A 59 3.08 -4.11 -8.67
CA GLY A 59 3.98 -5.26 -8.51
C GLY A 59 4.83 -5.23 -7.25
N HIS A 60 4.46 -4.41 -6.26
CA HIS A 60 5.24 -4.18 -5.06
C HIS A 60 4.87 -5.16 -3.95
N LEU A 61 5.40 -6.38 -4.03
CA LEU A 61 5.11 -7.46 -3.09
C LEU A 61 5.42 -7.08 -1.62
N GLU A 62 6.58 -6.48 -1.36
CA GLU A 62 6.98 -6.07 0.00
C GLU A 62 5.99 -5.07 0.61
N VAL A 63 5.46 -4.15 -0.20
CA VAL A 63 4.46 -3.19 0.24
C VAL A 63 3.13 -3.88 0.54
N LEU A 64 2.73 -4.83 -0.31
CA LEU A 64 1.51 -5.60 -0.09
C LEU A 64 1.60 -6.43 1.19
N GLN A 65 2.72 -7.12 1.41
CA GLN A 65 3.00 -7.88 2.64
C GLN A 65 2.90 -6.99 3.87
N TRP A 66 3.60 -5.86 3.86
CA TRP A 66 3.55 -4.91 4.97
C TRP A 66 2.13 -4.39 5.23
N ALA A 67 1.38 -4.04 4.17
CA ALA A 67 0.01 -3.58 4.30
C ALA A 67 -0.88 -4.63 4.97
N ARG A 68 -0.67 -5.92 4.65
CA ARG A 68 -1.42 -7.04 5.23
C ARG A 68 -1.08 -7.30 6.68
N GLU A 69 0.19 -7.25 7.06
CA GLU A 69 0.61 -7.33 8.45
C GLU A 69 0.02 -6.20 9.31
N HIS A 70 -0.19 -5.03 8.72
CA HIS A 70 -0.74 -3.85 9.39
C HIS A 70 -2.28 -3.76 9.32
N GLY A 71 -2.93 -4.84 8.92
CA GLY A 71 -4.39 -4.96 8.92
C GLY A 71 -5.09 -4.08 7.87
N CYS A 72 -4.41 -3.72 6.78
CA CYS A 72 -5.10 -3.14 5.63
C CYS A 72 -6.06 -4.19 5.06
N PRO A 73 -7.35 -3.85 4.87
CA PRO A 73 -8.25 -4.75 4.16
C PRO A 73 -7.74 -4.95 2.73
N TRP A 74 -8.20 -6.01 2.09
CA TRP A 74 -8.03 -6.25 0.67
C TRP A 74 -9.32 -6.85 0.14
N ASP A 75 -9.51 -6.81 -1.17
CA ASP A 75 -10.63 -7.41 -1.85
C ASP A 75 -10.18 -7.89 -3.25
N ALA A 76 -11.12 -8.32 -4.07
CA ALA A 76 -10.85 -8.78 -5.43
C ALA A 76 -10.09 -7.77 -6.29
N SER A 77 -10.16 -6.46 -5.99
CA SER A 77 -9.38 -5.44 -6.71
C SER A 77 -7.87 -5.62 -6.51
N THR A 78 -7.43 -6.27 -5.43
CA THR A 78 -6.00 -6.60 -5.22
C THR A 78 -5.53 -7.68 -6.20
N CYS A 79 -6.30 -8.75 -6.37
CA CYS A 79 -6.02 -9.76 -7.38
C CYS A 79 -6.13 -9.20 -8.81
N HIS A 80 -7.15 -8.38 -9.09
CA HIS A 80 -7.31 -7.74 -10.39
C HIS A 80 -6.17 -6.78 -10.70
N GLY A 81 -5.70 -6.02 -9.71
CA GLY A 81 -4.55 -5.12 -9.85
C GLY A 81 -3.30 -5.88 -10.25
N ALA A 82 -2.94 -6.93 -9.48
CA ALA A 82 -1.78 -7.76 -9.81
C ALA A 82 -1.88 -8.41 -11.20
N ALA A 83 -3.07 -8.92 -11.57
CA ALA A 83 -3.30 -9.52 -12.88
C ALA A 83 -3.21 -8.48 -14.01
N GLY A 84 -3.80 -7.30 -13.83
CA GLY A 84 -3.79 -6.20 -14.80
C GLY A 84 -2.39 -5.61 -15.02
N GLY A 85 -1.56 -5.57 -13.98
CA GLY A 85 -0.15 -5.19 -14.07
C GLY A 85 0.78 -6.30 -14.57
N GLY A 86 0.28 -7.53 -14.76
CA GLY A 86 1.10 -8.68 -15.16
C GLY A 86 2.05 -9.20 -14.07
N HIS A 87 1.81 -8.85 -12.81
CA HIS A 87 2.67 -9.18 -11.68
C HIS A 87 2.32 -10.55 -11.09
N LEU A 88 2.78 -11.60 -11.78
CA LEU A 88 2.44 -13.00 -11.45
C LEU A 88 2.83 -13.38 -10.01
N GLU A 89 4.00 -12.96 -9.54
CA GLU A 89 4.49 -13.26 -8.19
C GLU A 89 3.55 -12.67 -7.12
N VAL A 90 3.13 -11.42 -7.30
CA VAL A 90 2.19 -10.76 -6.39
C VAL A 90 0.83 -11.44 -6.40
N LEU A 91 0.35 -11.85 -7.58
CA LEU A 91 -0.91 -12.56 -7.72
C LEU A 91 -0.87 -13.94 -7.05
N GLN A 92 0.24 -14.67 -7.18
CA GLN A 92 0.43 -15.96 -6.52
C GLN A 92 0.43 -15.79 -5.00
N TRP A 93 1.22 -14.85 -4.49
CA TRP A 93 1.28 -14.58 -3.06
C TRP A 93 -0.09 -14.16 -2.50
N ALA A 94 -0.80 -13.25 -3.17
CA ALA A 94 -2.13 -12.82 -2.74
C ALA A 94 -3.13 -13.99 -2.68
N ARG A 95 -3.07 -14.92 -3.63
CA ARG A 95 -3.93 -16.11 -3.66
C ARG A 95 -3.63 -17.08 -2.53
N GLU A 96 -2.35 -17.35 -2.29
CA GLU A 96 -1.92 -18.24 -1.19
C GLU A 96 -2.35 -17.73 0.18
N HIS A 97 -2.45 -16.40 0.32
CA HIS A 97 -2.81 -15.75 1.58
C HIS A 97 -4.32 -15.43 1.67
N GLY A 98 -5.14 -15.96 0.77
CA GLY A 98 -6.60 -15.88 0.87
C GLY A 98 -7.22 -14.55 0.40
N CYS A 99 -6.57 -13.85 -0.54
CA CYS A 99 -7.20 -12.70 -1.19
C CYS A 99 -8.45 -13.14 -2.00
N PRO A 100 -9.61 -12.49 -1.81
CA PRO A 100 -10.83 -12.82 -2.54
C PRO A 100 -10.64 -12.70 -4.05
N ARG A 101 -11.29 -13.56 -4.83
CA ARG A 101 -11.25 -13.52 -6.30
C ARG A 101 -12.37 -12.67 -6.89
N ASP A 102 -13.41 -12.43 -6.09
CA ASP A 102 -14.66 -11.79 -6.46
C ASP A 102 -15.20 -11.00 -5.26
N ALA A 103 -15.90 -9.89 -5.52
CA ALA A 103 -16.40 -8.99 -4.48
C ALA A 103 -17.58 -9.57 -3.66
N ARG A 104 -17.81 -10.89 -3.71
CA ARG A 104 -19.04 -11.56 -3.24
C ARG A 104 -18.83 -12.75 -2.31
N THR A 105 -17.59 -13.05 -1.91
CA THR A 105 -17.25 -14.05 -0.89
C THR A 105 -16.69 -13.37 0.34
#